data_AF-A0A2E0YTA8-F1
#
_entry.id   AF-A0A2E0YTA8-F1
#
_cell.length_a   1.000
_cell.length_b   1.000
_cell.length_c   1.000
_cell.angle_alpha   90.00
_cell.angle_beta   90.00
_cell.angle_gamma   90.00
#
_symmetry.space_group_name_H-M   'P 1'
#
loop_
_entity.id
_entity.type
_entity.pdbx_description
1 polymer ?
#
loop_
_entity_poly.entity_id
_entity_poly.type
_entity_poly.pdbx_seq_one_letter_code
_entity_poly.pdbx_strand_id
1 'polypeptide(L)'
;MMHFSIARQDTTHSFNAKTLTRVAVLRNKVTAVCLLALSCPLLATAQVYKCEDANGKPVFSDRPCGADAETVDVKVRSSGISVGPSGDFSRVREDMQRREIERKIARLDQDIEDLEDERDRRLDAIAKKREQANNNLAGATWEQSLATEMASVSQDYNARITAKRSEINRLRDRADR
;
A
#
# COMPACT_ATOMS: atom_id res chain seq x y z
N MET A 1 -33.08 -9.14 -54.67
CA MET A 1 -32.23 -10.35 -54.53
C MET A 1 -31.20 -10.05 -53.45
N MET A 2 -31.08 -10.73 -52.31
CA MET A 2 -31.91 -11.72 -51.62
C MET A 2 -31.81 -11.38 -50.12
N HIS A 3 -32.97 -11.30 -49.46
CA HIS A 3 -33.09 -11.35 -48.01
C HIS A 3 -32.79 -12.77 -47.53
N PHE A 4 -32.10 -12.93 -46.40
CA PHE A 4 -32.27 -14.11 -45.55
C PHE A 4 -32.16 -13.73 -44.07
N SER A 5 -33.33 -13.56 -43.46
CA SER A 5 -33.57 -13.64 -42.01
C SER A 5 -33.48 -15.11 -41.57
N ILE A 6 -32.88 -15.38 -40.42
CA ILE A 6 -33.10 -16.64 -39.69
C ILE A 6 -33.39 -16.31 -38.22
N ALA A 7 -34.46 -16.96 -37.74
CA ALA A 7 -35.27 -16.60 -36.60
C ALA A 7 -34.86 -17.25 -35.28
N ARG A 8 -35.30 -16.59 -34.21
CA ARG A 8 -35.42 -16.98 -32.80
C ARG A 8 -36.08 -18.35 -32.64
N GLN A 9 -35.62 -19.16 -31.68
CA GLN A 9 -36.41 -20.27 -31.12
C GLN A 9 -36.46 -20.13 -29.59
N ASP A 10 -37.62 -19.69 -29.12
CA ASP A 10 -38.08 -19.80 -27.73
C ASP A 10 -38.65 -21.20 -27.52
N THR A 11 -38.17 -21.93 -26.52
CA THR A 11 -38.80 -23.20 -26.08
C THR A 11 -39.40 -23.00 -24.70
N THR A 12 -40.67 -22.56 -24.69
CA THR A 12 -41.57 -22.63 -23.55
C THR A 12 -42.29 -23.98 -23.57
N HIS A 13 -41.94 -24.90 -22.67
CA HIS A 13 -42.74 -26.10 -22.46
C HIS A 13 -43.77 -25.88 -21.34
N SER A 14 -45.01 -25.79 -21.81
CA SER A 14 -46.25 -25.67 -21.08
C SER A 14 -46.47 -26.79 -20.06
N PHE A 15 -46.99 -26.38 -18.90
CA PHE A 15 -47.67 -27.23 -17.93
C PHE A 15 -48.76 -28.08 -18.59
N ASN A 16 -48.88 -29.34 -18.18
CA ASN A 16 -50.11 -30.12 -18.39
C ASN A 16 -50.55 -30.70 -17.04
N ALA A 17 -51.67 -30.19 -16.56
CA ALA A 17 -52.41 -30.69 -15.42
C ALA A 17 -53.29 -31.88 -15.86
N LYS A 18 -53.70 -32.69 -14.87
CA LYS A 18 -54.39 -34.01 -14.94
C LYS A 18 -53.31 -35.11 -14.90
N THR A 19 -53.20 -35.92 -13.85
CA THR A 19 -54.29 -36.63 -13.17
C THR A 19 -53.81 -37.03 -11.77
N LEU A 20 -54.57 -36.60 -10.76
CA LEU A 20 -54.53 -37.14 -9.41
C LEU A 20 -54.78 -38.66 -9.44
N THR A 21 -54.27 -39.34 -8.42
CA THR A 21 -54.77 -40.57 -7.77
C THR A 21 -53.75 -41.72 -7.75
N ARG A 22 -52.95 -41.77 -6.68
CA ARG A 22 -52.66 -42.97 -5.86
C ARG A 22 -51.49 -42.68 -4.91
N VAL A 23 -51.82 -41.99 -3.83
CA VAL A 23 -51.07 -42.01 -2.57
C VAL A 23 -51.27 -43.40 -1.96
N ALA A 24 -50.20 -44.12 -1.64
CA ALA A 24 -50.09 -44.92 -0.42
C ALA A 24 -48.79 -45.74 -0.41
N VAL A 25 -47.93 -45.39 0.54
CA VAL A 25 -47.13 -46.33 1.33
C VAL A 25 -46.09 -47.14 0.56
N LEU A 26 -44.84 -46.66 0.51
CA LEU A 26 -43.60 -47.49 0.57
C LEU A 26 -42.33 -46.61 0.49
N ARG A 27 -42.28 -45.52 1.27
CA ARG A 27 -41.14 -44.58 1.27
C ARG A 27 -40.71 -44.23 2.69
N ASN A 28 -40.34 -45.21 3.53
CA ASN A 28 -40.03 -44.87 4.93
C ASN A 28 -39.02 -45.74 5.71
N LYS A 29 -38.19 -46.58 5.07
CA LYS A 29 -37.17 -47.36 5.84
C LYS A 29 -35.73 -47.36 5.32
N VAL A 30 -35.43 -46.73 4.19
CA VAL A 30 -34.06 -46.71 3.63
C VAL A 30 -33.29 -45.41 3.93
N THR A 31 -33.98 -44.33 4.30
CA THR A 31 -33.36 -43.02 4.56
C THR A 31 -32.78 -42.83 5.97
N ALA A 32 -33.00 -43.77 6.91
CA ALA A 32 -32.59 -43.60 8.30
C ALA A 32 -31.16 -44.07 8.62
N VAL A 33 -30.52 -44.85 7.73
CA VAL A 33 -29.22 -45.49 8.04
C VAL A 33 -28.02 -44.67 7.54
N CYS A 34 -28.17 -43.84 6.51
CA CYS A 34 -27.05 -43.07 5.95
C CYS A 34 -26.80 -41.69 6.59
N LEU A 35 -27.72 -41.17 7.42
CA LEU A 35 -27.60 -39.84 8.03
C LEU A 35 -26.94 -39.84 9.43
N LEU A 36 -26.72 -41.01 10.05
CA LEU A 36 -26.15 -41.10 11.39
C LEU A 36 -24.61 -41.26 11.41
N ALA A 37 -23.98 -41.51 10.25
CA ALA A 37 -22.53 -41.74 10.14
C ALA A 37 -21.71 -40.49 9.79
N LEU A 38 -22.37 -39.36 9.52
CA LEU A 38 -21.73 -38.13 9.02
C LEU A 38 -21.75 -36.96 10.03
N SER A 39 -21.78 -37.27 11.33
CA SER A 39 -21.80 -36.27 12.40
C SER A 39 -20.82 -36.62 13.52
N CYS A 40 -19.55 -36.87 13.17
CA CYS A 40 -18.47 -36.86 14.14
C CYS A 40 -17.56 -35.65 13.84
N PRO A 41 -17.71 -34.52 14.55
CA PRO A 41 -16.72 -33.45 14.47
C PRO A 41 -15.44 -33.95 15.13
N LEU A 42 -14.37 -34.13 14.35
CA LEU A 42 -13.01 -34.30 14.85
C LEU A 42 -12.61 -33.00 15.57
N LEU A 43 -12.91 -32.91 16.86
CA LEU A 43 -12.38 -31.89 17.75
C LEU A 43 -10.89 -32.22 18.01
N ALA A 44 -10.04 -31.85 17.07
CA ALA A 44 -8.60 -31.82 17.27
C ALA A 44 -8.26 -30.61 18.14
N THR A 45 -8.18 -30.81 19.46
CA THR A 45 -7.64 -29.80 20.38
C THR A 45 -6.11 -29.81 20.26
N ALA A 46 -5.54 -28.77 19.64
CA ALA A 46 -4.09 -28.59 19.58
C ALA A 46 -3.56 -28.24 20.98
N GLN A 47 -2.96 -29.21 21.65
CA GLN A 47 -2.32 -29.07 22.95
C GLN A 47 -0.91 -29.67 22.88
N VAL A 48 0.09 -28.91 23.33
CA VAL A 48 1.51 -29.30 23.27
C VAL A 48 1.91 -29.88 24.61
N TYR A 49 2.40 -31.12 24.60
CA TYR A 49 2.85 -31.84 25.78
C TYR A 49 4.37 -31.80 25.89
N LYS A 50 4.87 -31.73 27.13
CA LYS A 50 6.29 -31.92 27.43
C LYS A 50 6.52 -33.36 27.88
N CYS A 51 7.50 -33.99 27.27
CA CYS A 51 7.86 -35.39 27.45
C CYS A 51 9.36 -35.49 27.76
N GLU A 52 9.80 -36.58 28.37
CA GLU A 52 11.23 -36.89 28.49
C GLU A 52 11.61 -37.97 27.49
N ASP A 53 12.72 -37.77 26.76
CA ASP A 53 13.27 -38.81 25.89
C ASP A 53 13.98 -39.90 26.73
N ALA A 54 14.45 -40.97 26.07
CA ALA A 54 15.16 -42.07 26.74
C ALA A 54 16.45 -41.64 27.48
N ASN A 55 16.91 -40.40 27.28
CA ASN A 55 18.07 -39.81 27.92
C ASN A 55 17.70 -38.70 28.93
N GLY A 56 16.42 -38.56 29.27
CA GLY A 56 15.92 -37.56 30.23
C GLY A 56 15.86 -36.13 29.70
N LYS A 57 15.90 -35.90 28.38
CA LYS A 57 15.79 -34.55 27.79
C LYS A 57 14.34 -34.19 27.48
N PRO A 58 13.92 -32.94 27.73
CA PRO A 58 12.55 -32.51 27.43
C PRO A 58 12.33 -32.39 25.92
N VAL A 59 11.37 -33.14 25.40
CA VAL A 59 10.89 -33.11 24.01
C VAL A 59 9.42 -32.70 24.00
N PHE A 60 9.02 -31.86 23.05
CA PHE A 60 7.65 -31.39 22.92
C PHE A 60 6.91 -32.19 21.84
N SER A 61 5.69 -32.62 22.12
CA SER A 61 4.88 -33.44 21.20
C SER A 61 3.43 -32.98 21.14
N ASP A 62 2.82 -33.12 19.97
CA ASP A 62 1.40 -32.80 19.72
C ASP A 62 0.46 -33.95 20.15
N ARG A 63 1.01 -35.05 20.70
CA ARG A 63 0.28 -36.21 21.23
C ARG A 63 0.83 -36.59 22.62
N PRO A 64 -0.01 -37.09 23.53
CA PRO A 64 0.46 -37.53 24.85
C PRO A 64 1.44 -38.69 24.69
N CYS A 65 2.63 -38.54 25.25
CA CYS A 65 3.76 -39.47 25.12
C CYS A 65 3.77 -40.59 26.19
N GLY A 66 2.87 -40.53 27.18
CA GLY A 66 2.80 -41.49 28.28
C GLY A 66 1.93 -40.98 29.43
N ALA A 67 1.92 -41.71 30.55
CA ALA A 67 1.15 -41.34 31.75
C ALA A 67 1.65 -40.04 32.40
N ASP A 68 2.92 -39.69 32.19
CA ASP A 68 3.58 -38.52 32.77
C ASP A 68 3.56 -37.30 31.83
N ALA A 69 2.66 -37.29 30.83
CA ALA A 69 2.52 -36.18 29.89
C ALA A 69 1.97 -34.93 30.60
N GLU A 70 2.82 -33.93 30.80
CA GLU A 70 2.44 -32.65 31.38
C GLU A 70 2.10 -31.65 30.27
N THR A 71 0.92 -31.02 30.36
CA THR A 71 0.51 -29.96 29.43
C THR A 71 1.29 -28.69 29.72
N VAL A 72 1.96 -28.14 28.70
CA VAL A 72 2.67 -26.86 28.84
C VAL A 72 1.83 -25.75 28.24
N ASP A 73 1.35 -24.83 29.10
CA ASP A 73 0.79 -23.55 28.65
C ASP A 73 1.93 -22.62 28.23
N VAL A 74 2.22 -22.60 26.92
CA VAL A 74 3.21 -21.68 26.35
C VAL A 74 2.62 -20.27 26.34
N LYS A 75 2.82 -19.54 27.43
CA LYS A 75 2.59 -18.08 27.45
C LYS A 75 3.64 -17.40 26.58
N VAL A 76 3.26 -17.15 25.32
CA VAL A 76 4.02 -16.28 24.42
C VAL A 76 4.12 -14.92 25.09
N ARG A 77 5.30 -14.57 25.61
CA ARG A 77 5.60 -13.18 25.94
C ARG A 77 5.71 -12.46 24.61
N SER A 78 4.71 -11.67 24.26
CA SER A 78 4.80 -10.81 23.09
C SER A 78 6.02 -9.91 23.28
N SER A 79 7.03 -10.10 22.43
CA SER A 79 8.18 -9.22 22.38
C SER A 79 7.69 -7.83 22.03
N GLY A 80 7.61 -6.95 23.04
CA GLY A 80 7.47 -5.50 22.97
C GLY A 80 6.56 -4.95 21.87
N ILE A 81 5.38 -4.48 22.28
CA ILE A 81 4.30 -3.81 21.51
C ILE A 81 3.11 -4.75 21.30
N SER A 82 2.28 -4.84 22.33
CA SER A 82 0.89 -5.27 22.19
C SER A 82 0.06 -4.05 21.80
N VAL A 83 -0.01 -3.70 20.51
CA VAL A 83 -1.12 -2.83 20.08
C VAL A 83 -2.34 -3.71 19.95
N GLY A 84 -3.18 -3.68 20.99
CA GLY A 84 -4.48 -4.34 20.92
C GLY A 84 -5.32 -3.77 19.76
N PRO A 85 -6.43 -4.43 19.38
CA PRO A 85 -7.37 -3.93 18.38
C PRO A 85 -7.93 -2.53 18.67
N SER A 86 -7.68 -2.01 19.87
CA SER A 86 -8.16 -0.75 20.44
C SER A 86 -7.03 0.27 20.72
N GLY A 87 -5.81 0.06 20.19
CA GLY A 87 -4.71 1.00 20.40
C GLY A 87 -5.01 2.38 19.82
N ASP A 88 -4.77 3.43 20.61
CA ASP A 88 -4.86 4.81 20.13
C ASP A 88 -3.72 5.11 19.15
N PHE A 89 -3.97 4.91 17.86
CA PHE A 89 -3.04 5.20 16.78
C PHE A 89 -3.02 6.67 16.36
N SER A 90 -3.81 7.55 16.98
CA SER A 90 -3.89 8.97 16.60
C SER A 90 -2.51 9.63 16.68
N ARG A 91 -1.82 9.47 17.81
CA ARG A 91 -0.48 10.01 18.05
C ARG A 91 0.58 9.47 17.09
N VAL A 92 0.49 8.18 16.74
CA VAL A 92 1.41 7.56 15.78
C VAL A 92 1.16 8.12 14.38
N ARG A 93 -0.09 8.30 13.99
CA ARG A 93 -0.46 8.91 12.70
C ARG A 93 0.00 10.36 12.61
N GLU A 94 -0.21 11.14 13.66
CA GLU A 94 0.24 12.54 13.76
C GLU A 94 1.77 12.65 13.66
N ASP A 95 2.53 11.79 14.38
CA ASP A 95 4.00 11.76 14.27
C ASP A 95 4.46 11.39 12.86
N MET A 96 3.82 10.41 12.22
CA MET A 96 4.14 10.04 10.85
C MET A 96 3.88 11.18 9.86
N GLN A 97 2.76 11.88 10.02
CA GLN A 97 2.42 13.05 9.19
C GLN A 97 3.42 14.19 9.39
N ARG A 98 3.79 14.50 10.63
CA ARG A 98 4.81 15.51 10.94
C ARG A 98 6.14 15.18 10.27
N ARG A 99 6.63 13.94 10.41
CA ARG A 99 7.89 13.49 9.78
C ARG A 99 7.83 13.53 8.25
N GLU A 100 6.67 13.27 7.66
CA GLU A 100 6.50 13.38 6.21
C GLU A 100 6.60 14.84 5.74
N ILE A 101 5.98 15.76 6.47
CA ILE A 101 6.07 17.19 6.22
C ILE A 101 7.53 17.67 6.33
N GLU A 102 8.23 17.30 7.42
CA GLU A 102 9.65 17.65 7.62
C GLU A 102 10.53 17.16 6.48
N ARG A 103 10.36 15.91 6.04
CA ARG A 103 11.10 15.36 4.89
C ARG A 103 10.81 16.12 3.61
N LYS A 104 9.56 16.55 3.40
CA LYS A 104 9.19 17.32 2.20
C LYS A 104 9.80 18.72 2.23
N ILE A 105 9.83 19.37 3.39
CA ILE A 105 10.51 20.66 3.58
C ILE A 105 12.00 20.51 3.26
N ALA A 106 12.68 19.51 3.85
CA ALA A 106 14.11 19.28 3.61
C ALA A 106 14.44 19.06 2.12
N ARG A 107 13.59 18.33 1.38
CA ARG A 107 13.75 18.17 -0.07
C ARG A 107 13.56 19.47 -0.84
N LEU A 108 12.57 20.28 -0.45
CA LEU A 108 12.33 21.57 -1.11
C LEU A 108 13.44 22.57 -0.83
N ASP A 109 14.05 22.54 0.36
CA ASP A 109 15.22 23.34 0.70
C ASP A 109 16.42 22.92 -0.16
N GLN A 110 16.70 21.61 -0.28
CA GLN A 110 17.75 21.12 -1.19
C GLN A 110 17.50 21.53 -2.64
N ASP A 111 16.26 21.41 -3.12
CA ASP A 111 15.91 21.83 -4.46
C ASP A 111 16.11 23.35 -4.67
N ILE A 112 15.98 24.18 -3.63
CA ILE A 112 16.25 25.62 -3.72
C ILE A 112 17.75 25.85 -3.86
N GLU A 113 18.57 25.18 -3.04
CA GLU A 113 20.03 25.26 -3.13
C GLU A 113 20.51 24.86 -4.53
N ASP A 114 20.01 23.74 -5.06
CA ASP A 114 20.36 23.25 -6.40
C ASP A 114 19.96 24.27 -7.50
N LEU A 115 18.82 24.95 -7.34
CA LEU A 115 18.38 26.00 -8.26
C LEU A 115 19.26 27.25 -8.18
N GLU A 116 19.69 27.64 -6.98
CA GLU A 116 20.57 28.78 -6.76
C GLU A 116 21.95 28.52 -7.36
N ASP A 117 22.51 27.33 -7.13
CA ASP A 117 23.76 26.86 -7.73
C ASP A 117 23.69 26.85 -9.26
N GLU A 118 22.62 26.29 -9.84
CA GLU A 118 22.48 26.22 -11.29
C GLU A 118 22.29 27.60 -11.93
N ARG A 119 21.53 28.48 -11.27
CA ARG A 119 21.41 29.90 -11.68
C ARG A 119 22.79 30.54 -11.74
N ASP A 120 23.59 30.38 -10.70
CA ASP A 120 24.90 31.04 -10.59
C ASP A 120 25.88 30.51 -11.65
N ARG A 121 25.93 29.19 -11.86
CA ARG A 121 26.69 28.60 -12.97
C ARG A 121 26.27 29.14 -14.34
N ARG A 122 24.96 29.33 -14.55
CA ARG A 122 24.45 29.86 -15.82
C ARG A 122 24.81 31.33 -16.01
N LEU A 123 24.68 32.14 -14.96
CA LEU A 123 25.06 33.55 -14.99
C LEU A 123 26.57 33.71 -15.20
N ASP A 124 27.39 32.88 -14.56
CA ASP A 124 28.84 32.84 -14.77
C ASP A 124 29.21 32.46 -16.21
N ALA A 125 28.50 31.49 -16.80
CA ALA A 125 28.71 31.11 -18.18
C ALA A 125 28.39 32.27 -19.15
N ILE A 126 27.33 33.03 -18.88
CA ILE A 126 26.98 34.22 -19.67
C ILE A 126 28.01 35.33 -19.45
N ALA A 127 28.48 35.54 -18.22
CA ALA A 127 29.51 36.52 -17.89
C ALA A 127 30.84 36.22 -18.61
N LYS A 128 31.26 34.95 -18.67
CA LYS A 128 32.45 34.51 -19.42
C LYS A 128 32.29 34.74 -20.93
N LYS A 129 31.11 34.48 -21.50
CA LYS A 129 30.82 34.82 -22.90
C LYS A 129 30.91 36.33 -23.16
N ARG A 130 30.46 37.15 -22.21
CA ARG A 130 30.58 38.61 -22.29
C ARG A 130 32.05 39.03 -22.32
N GLU A 131 32.87 38.51 -21.41
CA GLU A 131 34.31 38.80 -21.36
C GLU A 131 35.03 38.43 -22.67
N GLN A 132 34.76 37.24 -23.21
CA GLN A 132 35.33 36.79 -24.48
C GLN A 132 34.91 37.67 -25.65
N ALA A 133 33.67 38.17 -25.65
CA ALA A 133 33.16 39.02 -26.70
C ALA A 133 33.59 40.49 -26.60
N ASN A 134 33.86 40.99 -25.39
CA ASN A 134 34.41 42.35 -25.21
C ASN A 134 35.81 42.50 -25.85
N ASN A 135 36.48 41.37 -26.10
CA ASN A 135 37.74 41.31 -26.85
C ASN A 135 37.53 41.24 -28.38
N ASN A 136 36.29 41.38 -28.88
CA ASN A 136 35.96 41.37 -30.31
C ASN A 136 35.26 42.68 -30.75
N LEU A 137 35.25 42.96 -32.05
CA LEU A 137 34.83 44.26 -32.62
C LEU A 137 33.30 44.52 -32.58
N ALA A 138 32.49 43.57 -32.13
CA ALA A 138 31.02 43.62 -32.21
C ALA A 138 30.40 44.17 -30.91
N GLY A 139 30.72 45.42 -30.58
CA GLY A 139 30.28 46.09 -29.34
C GLY A 139 28.82 46.61 -29.35
N ALA A 140 28.29 46.87 -28.15
CA ALA A 140 26.96 47.38 -27.81
C ALA A 140 25.75 46.46 -28.08
N THR A 141 25.48 46.04 -29.33
CA THR A 141 24.32 45.17 -29.63
C THR A 141 24.46 43.80 -28.97
N TRP A 142 25.67 43.26 -28.98
CA TRP A 142 25.98 42.00 -28.31
C TRP A 142 25.82 42.10 -26.79
N GLU A 143 26.33 43.16 -26.17
CA GLU A 143 26.22 43.37 -24.73
C GLU A 143 24.76 43.48 -24.26
N GLN A 144 23.91 44.17 -25.02
CA GLN A 144 22.49 44.29 -24.71
C GLN A 144 21.79 42.92 -24.77
N SER A 145 22.14 42.08 -25.74
CA SER A 145 21.57 40.73 -25.86
C SER A 145 21.95 39.84 -24.67
N LEU A 146 23.21 39.91 -24.21
CA LEU A 146 23.67 39.15 -23.05
C LEU A 146 23.04 39.65 -21.75
N ALA A 147 22.92 40.96 -21.57
CA ALA A 147 22.24 41.54 -20.40
C ALA A 147 20.77 41.09 -20.33
N THR A 148 20.10 41.03 -21.49
CA THR A 148 18.72 40.52 -21.59
C THR A 148 18.64 39.03 -21.24
N GLU A 149 19.61 38.22 -21.69
CA GLU A 149 19.69 36.79 -21.32
C GLU A 149 19.89 36.63 -19.80
N MET A 150 20.81 37.38 -19.18
CA MET A 150 21.04 37.33 -17.73
C MET A 150 19.79 37.68 -16.91
N ALA A 151 19.05 38.72 -17.34
CA ALA A 151 17.81 39.12 -16.70
C ALA A 151 16.74 38.03 -16.81
N SER A 152 16.59 37.43 -17.99
CA SER A 152 15.63 36.33 -18.21
C SER A 152 15.97 35.10 -17.39
N VAL A 153 17.25 34.71 -17.31
CA VAL A 153 17.72 33.60 -16.48
C VAL A 153 17.40 33.89 -15.01
N SER A 154 17.76 35.06 -14.51
CA SER A 154 17.52 35.44 -13.11
C SER A 154 16.01 35.40 -12.79
N GLN A 155 15.18 35.89 -13.69
CA GLN A 155 13.72 35.91 -13.52
C GLN A 155 13.12 34.49 -13.47
N ASP A 156 13.56 33.58 -14.34
CA ASP A 156 13.10 32.18 -14.33
C ASP A 156 13.42 31.48 -13.00
N TYR A 157 14.69 31.54 -12.58
CA TYR A 157 15.12 30.89 -11.34
C TYR A 157 14.43 31.50 -10.12
N ASN A 158 14.28 32.82 -10.06
CA ASN A 158 13.57 33.48 -8.96
C ASN A 158 12.10 33.06 -8.87
N ALA A 159 11.42 32.89 -10.01
CA ALA A 159 10.04 32.39 -10.03
C ALA A 159 9.94 30.97 -9.47
N ARG A 160 10.87 30.08 -9.89
CA ARG A 160 10.92 28.68 -9.43
C ARG A 160 11.25 28.58 -7.94
N ILE A 161 12.23 29.34 -7.46
CA ILE A 161 12.60 29.42 -6.04
C ILE A 161 11.42 29.92 -5.21
N THR A 162 10.74 30.98 -5.68
CA THR A 162 9.57 31.55 -4.98
C THR A 162 8.42 30.54 -4.87
N ALA A 163 8.18 29.75 -5.92
CA ALA A 163 7.17 28.68 -5.88
C ALA A 163 7.50 27.63 -4.81
N LYS A 164 8.76 27.20 -4.70
CA LYS A 164 9.21 26.23 -3.68
C LYS A 164 9.13 26.81 -2.27
N ARG A 165 9.59 28.05 -2.06
CA ARG A 165 9.47 28.76 -0.77
C ARG A 165 8.01 28.90 -0.32
N SER A 166 7.11 29.19 -1.26
CA SER A 166 5.67 29.26 -0.97
C SER A 166 5.11 27.91 -0.51
N GLU A 167 5.55 26.81 -1.11
CA GLU A 167 5.16 25.46 -0.68
C GLU A 167 5.71 25.10 0.71
N ILE A 168 6.97 25.46 1.00
CA ILE A 168 7.56 25.29 2.34
C ILE A 168 6.73 26.02 3.39
N ASN A 169 6.34 27.27 3.14
CA ASN A 169 5.53 28.05 4.09
C ASN A 169 4.17 27.36 4.34
N ARG A 170 3.48 26.88 3.31
CA ARG A 170 2.23 26.13 3.47
C ARG A 170 2.39 24.83 4.25
N LEU A 171 3.54 24.17 4.12
CA LEU A 171 3.86 22.96 4.86
C LEU A 171 4.14 23.26 6.32
N ARG A 172 4.86 24.34 6.63
CA ARG A 172 5.09 24.82 8.01
C ARG A 172 3.78 25.18 8.70
N ASP A 173 2.91 25.95 8.03
CA ASP A 173 1.57 26.28 8.55
C ASP A 173 0.68 25.04 8.80
N ARG A 174 0.96 23.90 8.17
CA ARG A 174 0.27 22.64 8.42
C ARG A 174 0.86 21.88 9.59
N ALA A 175 2.16 21.98 9.84
CA ALA A 175 2.83 21.33 10.95
C ALA A 175 2.53 22.01 12.30
N ASP A 176 2.28 23.33 12.28
CA ASP A 176 2.02 24.14 13.49
C ASP A 176 0.54 24.13 13.95
N ARG A 177 -0.37 23.52 13.17
CA ARG A 177 -1.79 23.39 13.50
C ARG A 177 -2.11 22.06 14.17
#